data_AF-A0A7K3GKR0-F1
#
_entry.id   AF-A0A7K3GKR0-F1
#
_cell.length_a   1.000
_cell.length_b   1.000
_cell.length_c   1.000
_cell.angle_alpha   90.00
_cell.angle_beta   90.00
_cell.angle_gamma   90.00
#
_symmetry.space_group_name_H-M   'P 1'
#
loop_
_entity.id
_entity.type
_entity.pdbx_description
1 polymer ?
#
loop_
_entity_poly.entity_id
_entity_poly.type
_entity_poly.pdbx_seq_one_letter_code
_entity_poly.pdbx_strand_id
1 'polypeptide(L)' 'IKTALFASDPNWGRIVAAIGYAGLNNLDASKVVVHLNDVLIVENGGRAASYTEEQGQKVMSGTDIAIKINLN' A
#
# COMPACT_ATOMS: atom_id res chain seq x y z
N ILE A 1 8.88 -5.51 -14.47
CA ILE A 1 8.60 -5.10 -13.07
C ILE A 1 8.51 -6.37 -12.22
N LYS A 2 9.65 -6.87 -11.70
CA LYS A 2 9.74 -8.10 -10.87
C LYS A 2 10.69 -7.92 -9.67
N THR A 3 11.11 -6.69 -9.40
CA THR A 3 12.18 -6.36 -8.45
C THR A 3 11.70 -5.32 -7.44
N ALA A 4 10.66 -5.66 -6.68
CA ALA A 4 10.22 -4.87 -5.53
C ALA A 4 9.68 -5.72 -4.36
N LEU A 5 9.82 -7.05 -4.44
CA LEU A 5 9.23 -8.00 -3.48
C LEU A 5 10.25 -8.61 -2.51
N PHE A 6 11.50 -8.14 -2.50
CA PHE A 6 12.58 -8.79 -1.73
C PHE A 6 13.35 -7.86 -0.78
N ALA A 7 12.83 -6.67 -0.48
CA ALA A 7 13.46 -5.80 0.49
C ALA A 7 12.48 -5.55 1.62
N SER A 8 12.91 -5.81 2.85
CA SER A 8 12.34 -5.31 4.10
C SER A 8 12.28 -3.77 4.19
N ASP A 9 12.23 -3.07 3.06
CA ASP A 9 11.94 -1.66 2.93
C ASP A 9 10.45 -1.52 2.62
N PRO A 10 9.66 -0.89 3.50
CA PRO A 10 8.26 -0.59 3.27
C PRO A 10 8.11 0.48 2.17
N ASN A 11 8.48 0.14 0.94
CA ASN A 11 8.37 0.98 -0.25
C ASN A 11 6.91 1.16 -0.71
N TRP A 12 5.91 0.92 0.16
CA TRP A 12 4.51 1.21 -0.10
C TRP A 12 4.27 2.68 -0.42
N GLY A 13 5.12 3.59 0.07
CA GLY A 13 5.10 4.99 -0.36
C GLY A 13 5.29 5.16 -1.87
N ARG A 14 6.08 4.30 -2.52
CA ARG A 14 6.23 4.28 -3.99
C ARG A 14 5.00 3.70 -4.69
N ILE A 15 4.28 2.77 -4.05
CA ILE A 15 3.03 2.21 -4.58
C ILE A 15 1.94 3.29 -4.56
N VAL A 16 1.81 4.03 -3.48
CA VAL A 16 0.87 5.17 -3.37
C VAL A 16 1.23 6.26 -4.38
N ALA A 17 2.51 6.61 -4.50
CA ALA A 17 2.96 7.55 -5.51
C ALA A 17 2.63 7.07 -6.93
N ALA A 18 2.84 5.79 -7.25
CA ALA A 18 2.50 5.22 -8.55
C ALA A 18 0.98 5.26 -8.85
N ILE A 19 0.13 5.06 -7.83
CA ILE A 19 -1.33 5.22 -7.95
C ILE A 19 -1.70 6.68 -8.25
N GLY A 20 -1.09 7.64 -7.55
CA GLY A 20 -1.30 9.07 -7.83
C GLY A 20 -0.79 9.50 -9.21
N TYR A 21 0.28 8.88 -9.70
CA TYR A 21 0.82 9.11 -11.04
C TYR A 21 0.08 8.36 -12.16
N ALA A 22 -0.88 7.48 -11.85
CA ALA A 22 -1.63 6.72 -12.85
C ALA A 22 -2.55 7.57 -13.75
N GLY A 23 -2.47 8.91 -13.65
CA GLY A 23 -3.16 9.83 -14.57
C GLY A 23 -4.66 9.91 -14.35
N LEU A 24 -5.14 9.48 -13.18
CA LEU A 24 -6.54 9.59 -12.81
C LEU A 24 -6.84 11.05 -12.45
N ASN A 25 -7.30 11.84 -13.42
CA ASN A 25 -7.61 13.26 -13.26
C ASN A 25 -8.64 13.57 -12.15
N ASN A 26 -9.41 12.57 -11.72
CA ASN A 26 -10.42 12.68 -10.66
C ASN A 26 -10.15 11.74 -9.48
N LEU A 27 -8.92 11.23 -9.30
CA LEU A 27 -8.62 10.43 -8.13
C LEU A 27 -8.55 11.32 -6.90
N ASP A 28 -9.51 11.14 -6.00
CA ASP A 28 -9.44 11.75 -4.68
C ASP A 28 -8.47 10.94 -3.82
N ALA A 29 -7.25 11.47 -3.66
CA ALA A 29 -6.23 10.87 -2.81
C ALA A 29 -6.76 10.61 -1.39
N SER A 30 -7.65 11.46 -0.88
CA SER A 30 -8.26 11.32 0.45
C SER A 30 -9.24 10.15 0.58
N LYS A 31 -9.56 9.47 -0.52
CA LYS A 31 -10.40 8.26 -0.52
C LYS A 31 -9.61 7.00 -0.84
N VAL A 32 -8.32 7.13 -1.10
CA VAL A 32 -7.45 5.99 -1.38
C VAL A 32 -7.26 5.20 -0.09
N VAL A 33 -7.65 3.93 -0.16
CA VAL A 33 -7.43 2.95 0.90
C VAL A 33 -6.65 1.78 0.31
N VAL A 34 -5.51 1.45 0.92
CA VAL A 34 -4.66 0.33 0.48
C VAL A 34 -4.51 -0.67 1.61
N HIS A 35 -4.80 -1.93 1.27
CA HIS A 35 -4.57 -3.07 2.14
C HIS A 35 -3.49 -3.97 1.55
N LEU A 36 -2.64 -4.47 2.44
CA LEU A 36 -1.63 -5.48 2.17
C LEU A 36 -2.07 -6.77 2.87
N ASN A 37 -2.54 -7.74 2.09
CA ASN A 37 -3.34 -8.87 2.56
C ASN A 37 -4.54 -8.38 3.40
N ASP A 38 -4.48 -8.58 4.72
CA ASP A 38 -5.49 -8.18 5.69
C ASP A 38 -5.07 -6.98 6.55
N VAL A 39 -3.90 -6.39 6.26
CA VAL A 39 -3.36 -5.22 6.97
C VAL A 39 -3.69 -3.95 6.22
N LEU A 40 -4.40 -3.03 6.88
CA LEU A 40 -4.61 -1.68 6.36
C LEU A 40 -3.30 -0.88 6.49
N ILE A 41 -2.73 -0.47 5.36
CA ILE A 41 -1.45 0.27 5.32
C ILE A 41 -1.64 1.74 4.98
N VAL A 42 -2.69 2.07 4.21
CA VAL A 42 -3.01 3.43 3.77
C VAL A 42 -4.49 3.65 3.92
N GLU A 43 -4.87 4.73 4.56
CA GLU A 43 -6.25 5.21 4.64
C GLU A 43 -6.25 6.72 4.44
N ASN A 44 -7.32 7.25 3.86
CA ASN A 44 -7.49 8.67 3.62
C ASN A 44 -6.31 9.32 2.87
N GLY A 45 -5.65 8.59 1.97
CA GLY A 45 -4.47 9.06 1.22
C GLY A 45 -3.18 9.18 2.03
N GLY A 46 -3.18 8.78 3.30
CA GLY A 46 -2.02 8.76 4.17
C GLY A 46 -1.75 7.37 4.75
N ARG A 47 -0.63 7.22 5.47
CA ARG A 47 -0.35 5.99 6.24
C ARG A 47 -1.48 5.78 7.24
N ALA A 48 -2.02 4.55 7.29
CA ALA A 48 -3.07 4.22 8.24
C ALA A 48 -2.60 4.40 9.69
N ALA A 49 -3.43 4.99 10.54
CA ALA A 49 -3.08 5.25 11.93
C ALA A 49 -2.91 3.94 12.71
N SER A 50 -3.61 2.88 12.29
CA SER A 50 -3.51 1.54 12.84
C SER A 50 -2.30 0.75 12.34
N TYR A 51 -1.57 1.25 11.33
CA TYR A 51 -0.47 0.50 10.71
C TYR A 51 0.81 0.54 11.54
N THR A 52 1.29 -0.64 11.93
CA THR A 52 2.61 -0.82 12.55
C THR A 52 3.59 -1.54 11.64
N GLU A 53 4.88 -1.32 11.85
CA GLU A 53 5.91 -1.98 11.04
C GLU A 53 5.93 -3.49 11.25
N GLU A 54 5.59 -3.98 12.45
CA GLU A 54 5.50 -5.42 12.70
C GLU A 54 4.41 -6.08 11.85
N GLN A 55 3.28 -5.39 11.62
CA GLN A 55 2.22 -5.89 10.73
C GLN A 55 2.71 -5.98 9.28
N GLY A 56 3.42 -4.96 8.81
CA GLY A 56 4.04 -4.96 7.48
C GLY A 56 5.05 -6.10 7.32
N GLN A 57 5.94 -6.28 8.30
CA GLN A 57 6.93 -7.37 8.29
C GLN A 57 6.27 -8.75 8.32
N LYS A 58 5.19 -8.93 9.08
CA LYS A 58 4.46 -10.19 9.13
C LYS A 58 3.86 -10.56 7.77
N VAL A 59 3.33 -9.58 7.05
CA VAL A 59 2.79 -9.79 5.71
C VAL A 59 3.91 -10.04 4.69
N MET A 60 5.02 -9.30 4.78
CA MET A 60 6.18 -9.46 3.90
C MET A 60 6.95 -10.76 4.12
N SER A 61 6.84 -11.35 5.32
CA SER A 61 7.39 -12.67 5.64
C SER A 61 6.52 -13.81 5.11
N GLY A 62 5.30 -13.51 4.65
CA GLY A 62 4.43 -14.45 3.95
C GLY A 62 4.93 -14.76 2.53
N THR A 63 4.51 -15.90 2.00
CA THR A 63 4.89 -16.33 0.64
C THR A 63 4.10 -15.59 -0.44
N ASP A 64 2.88 -15.15 -0.11
CA ASP A 64 1.97 -14.42 -0.98
C ASP A 64 1.57 -13.08 -0.37
N ILE A 65 1.71 -12.03 -1.17
CA ILE A 65 1.36 -10.66 -0.80
C ILE A 65 0.29 -10.16 -1.77
N ALA A 66 -0.96 -10.15 -1.33
CA ALA A 66 -2.05 -9.51 -2.06
C ALA A 66 -2.08 -8.02 -1.75
N ILE A 67 -2.18 -7.17 -2.77
CA ILE A 67 -2.35 -5.73 -2.61
C ILE A 67 -3.75 -5.39 -3.09
N LYS A 68 -4.61 -4.89 -2.19
CA LYS A 68 -5.96 -4.43 -2.51
C LYS A 68 -5.99 -2.91 -2.42
N ILE A 69 -6.35 -2.27 -3.52
CA ILE A 69 -6.46 -0.82 -3.62
C ILE A 69 -7.93 -0.48 -3.83
N ASN A 70 -8.47 0.38 -2.97
CA ASN A 70 -9.81 0.93 -3.09
C ASN A 70 -9.70 2.43 -3.36
N LEU A 71 -10.38 2.90 -4.42
CA LEU A 71 -10.30 4.27 -4.97
C LEU A 71 -11.67 4.98 -4.97
N ASN A 72 -12.60 4.53 -4.12
CA ASN A 72 -14.03 4.89 -4.10
C ASN A 72 -14.34 6.38 -4.29
#